data_AF-A0AAE8U959-F1
#
_entry.id   AF-A0AAE8U959-F1
#
_cell.length_a   1.000
_cell.length_b   1.000
_cell.length_c   1.000
_cell.angle_alpha   90.00
_cell.angle_beta   90.00
_cell.angle_gamma   90.00
#
_symmetry.space_group_name_H-M   'P 1'
#
loop_
_entity.id
_entity.type
_entity.pdbx_description
1 polymer ?
#
loop_
_entity_poly.entity_id
_entity_poly.type
_entity_poly.pdbx_seq_one_letter_code
_entity_poly.pdbx_strand_id
1 'polypeptide(L)' 'MRFKKWILQYISEDSPIGDFAKDNLEDSTFPNSYSYKKIRAHLERQNASELCMKSFQDAWTRYKNRNKHKGEI' A
#
# COMPACT_ATOMS: atom_id res chain seq x y z
N MET A 1 -6.32 10.82 -2.30
CA MET A 1 -5.02 10.61 -1.62
C MET A 1 -4.31 9.43 -2.27
N ARG A 2 -3.05 9.56 -2.73
CA ARG A 2 -2.27 8.46 -3.35
C ARG A 2 -2.05 7.30 -2.37
N PHE A 3 -1.81 6.09 -2.87
CA PHE A 3 -1.66 4.91 -2.03
C PHE A 3 -0.50 5.03 -1.03
N LYS A 4 0.69 5.45 -1.48
CA LYS A 4 1.86 5.67 -0.60
C LYS A 4 1.51 6.56 0.60
N LYS A 5 0.86 7.71 0.37
CA LYS A 5 0.44 8.61 1.46
C LYS A 5 -0.64 8.00 2.37
N TRP A 6 -1.48 7.12 1.85
CA TRP A 6 -2.49 6.43 2.64
C TRP A 6 -1.88 5.34 3.53
N ILE A 7 -1.03 4.47 2.97
CA ILE A 7 -0.43 3.36 3.73
C ILE A 7 0.51 3.86 4.82
N LEU A 8 1.19 5.00 4.62
CA LEU A 8 2.06 5.60 5.63
C LEU A 8 1.34 6.12 6.89
N GLN A 9 0.00 6.13 6.93
CA GLN A 9 -0.73 6.39 8.18
C GLN A 9 -0.64 5.22 9.17
N TYR A 10 -0.24 4.03 8.70
CA TYR A 10 -0.23 2.79 9.46
C TYR A 10 1.18 2.45 10.01
N ILE A 11 2.18 3.32 9.83
CA ILE A 11 3.60 3.04 10.18
C ILE A 11 3.82 2.65 11.66
N SER A 12 2.95 3.11 12.55
CA SER A 12 3.04 2.86 13.99
C SER A 12 2.22 1.64 14.44
N GLU A 13 1.53 0.96 13.53
CA GLU A 13 0.76 -0.23 13.87
C GLU A 13 1.64 -1.47 13.98
N ASP A 14 1.45 -2.24 15.03
CA ASP A 14 2.04 -3.57 15.18
C ASP A 14 1.15 -4.61 14.49
N SER A 15 1.22 -4.64 13.16
CA SER A 15 0.42 -5.51 12.31
C SER A 15 1.06 -5.68 10.94
N PRO A 16 0.64 -6.68 10.13
CA PRO A 16 1.18 -6.85 8.78
C PRO A 16 1.02 -5.64 7.86
N ILE A 17 -0.02 -4.81 8.07
CA ILE A 17 -0.19 -3.56 7.31
C ILE A 17 0.76 -2.46 7.79
N GLY A 18 1.09 -2.44 9.07
CA GLY A 18 2.08 -1.52 9.63
C GLY A 18 3.50 -1.89 9.24
N ASP A 19 3.84 -3.18 9.20
CA ASP A 19 5.13 -3.65 8.68
C ASP A 19 5.28 -3.31 7.19
N PHE A 20 4.24 -3.59 6.39
CA PHE A 20 4.23 -3.15 5.00
C PHE A 20 4.34 -1.62 4.87
N ALA A 21 3.78 -0.84 5.79
CA ALA A 21 3.93 0.63 5.78
C ALA A 21 5.38 1.06 6.05
N LYS A 22 6.08 0.40 6.97
CA LYS A 22 7.51 0.65 7.25
C LYS A 22 8.37 0.31 6.02
N ASP A 23 8.15 -0.84 5.38
CA ASP A 23 8.87 -1.23 4.15
C ASP A 23 8.75 -0.15 3.07
N ASN A 24 7.55 0.41 2.89
CA ASN A 24 7.28 1.47 1.90
C ASN A 24 7.83 2.85 2.29
N LEU A 25 8.07 3.09 3.58
CA LEU A 25 8.72 4.30 4.08
C LEU A 25 10.21 4.26 3.73
N GLU A 26 10.85 3.11 3.94
CA GLU A 26 12.26 2.87 3.64
C GLU A 26 12.53 2.76 2.14
N ASP A 27 11.59 2.22 1.35
CA ASP A 27 11.68 2.20 -0.11
C ASP A 27 11.41 3.59 -0.72
N SER A 28 12.50 4.34 -0.90
CA SER A 28 12.51 5.64 -1.59
C SER A 28 11.98 5.55 -3.03
N THR A 29 12.10 4.38 -3.68
CA THR A 29 11.64 4.14 -5.06
C THR A 29 10.17 3.72 -5.12
N PHE A 30 9.54 3.47 -3.98
CA PHE A 30 8.16 3.01 -3.93
C PHE A 30 7.20 4.02 -4.61
N PRO A 31 6.38 3.58 -5.57
CA PRO A 31 5.61 4.47 -6.43
C PRO A 31 4.54 5.24 -5.66
N ASN A 32 4.62 6.57 -5.73
CA ASN A 32 3.55 7.46 -5.28
C ASN A 32 2.41 7.52 -6.31
N SER A 33 1.58 6.47 -6.34
CA SER A 33 0.59 6.23 -7.41
C SER A 33 -0.83 5.99 -6.87
N TYR A 34 -1.82 6.17 -7.75
CA TYR A 34 -3.23 5.76 -7.57
C TYR A 34 -3.55 4.41 -8.26
N SER A 35 -2.57 3.85 -8.98
CA SER A 35 -2.78 2.68 -9.83
C SER A 35 -2.30 1.40 -9.14
N TYR A 36 -3.23 0.46 -8.95
CA TYR A 36 -2.92 -0.90 -8.47
C TYR A 36 -1.83 -1.56 -9.31
N LYS A 37 -1.99 -1.52 -10.65
CA LYS A 37 -1.07 -2.16 -11.59
C LYS A 37 0.36 -1.61 -11.46
N LYS A 38 0.52 -0.29 -11.30
CA LYS A 38 1.86 0.32 -11.14
C LYS A 38 2.54 -0.11 -9.84
N ILE A 39 1.79 -0.21 -8.75
CA ILE A 39 2.34 -0.61 -7.44
C ILE A 39 2.63 -2.11 -7.43
N ARG A 40 1.72 -2.94 -7.97
CA ARG A 40 1.92 -4.37 -8.12
C ARG A 40 3.17 -4.70 -8.93
N ALA A 41 3.32 -4.07 -10.11
CA ALA A 41 4.48 -4.27 -10.96
C ALA A 41 5.79 -3.82 -10.29
N HIS A 42 5.74 -2.85 -9.37
CA HIS A 42 6.89 -2.46 -8.57
C HIS A 42 7.29 -3.56 -7.58
N LEU A 43 6.33 -4.10 -6.83
CA LEU A 43 6.57 -5.19 -5.89
C LEU A 43 7.08 -6.46 -6.61
N GLU A 44 6.51 -6.79 -7.77
CA GLU A 44 6.97 -7.91 -8.59
C GLU A 44 8.43 -7.70 -9.07
N ARG A 45 8.81 -6.48 -9.49
CA ARG A 45 10.20 -6.17 -9.86
C ARG A 45 11.18 -6.27 -8.70
N GLN A 46 10.72 -6.03 -7.47
CA GLN A 46 11.53 -6.16 -6.26
C GLN A 46 11.58 -7.60 -5.73
N ASN A 47 11.02 -8.57 -6.47
CA ASN A 47 10.84 -9.96 -6.01
C ASN A 47 10.17 -10.03 -4.63
N ALA A 48 9.15 -9.19 -4.40
CA ALA A 48 8.42 -9.17 -3.15
C ALA A 48 7.88 -10.57 -2.79
N SER A 49 8.01 -10.94 -1.52
CA SER A 49 7.52 -12.22 -1.03
C SER A 49 6.00 -12.35 -1.20
N GLU A 50 5.49 -13.58 -1.23
CA GLU A 50 4.04 -13.82 -1.27
C GLU A 50 3.30 -13.16 -0.11
N LEU A 51 3.92 -13.13 1.08
CA LEU A 51 3.39 -12.44 2.26
C LEU A 51 3.27 -10.93 2.02
N CYS A 52 4.31 -10.29 1.47
CA CYS A 52 4.28 -8.87 1.11
C CYS A 52 3.17 -8.60 0.07
N MET A 53 3.06 -9.47 -0.95
CA MET A 53 2.03 -9.36 -1.99
C MET A 53 0.61 -9.52 -1.42
N LYS A 54 0.42 -10.38 -0.42
CA LYS A 54 -0.85 -10.53 0.29
C LYS A 54 -1.18 -9.30 1.13
N SER A 55 -0.24 -8.81 1.93
CA SER A 55 -0.39 -7.57 2.71
C SER A 55 -0.74 -6.38 1.80
N PHE A 56 -0.12 -6.29 0.62
CA PHE A 56 -0.46 -5.27 -0.38
C PHE A 56 -1.90 -5.41 -0.88
N GLN A 57 -2.39 -6.62 -1.18
CA GLN A 57 -3.76 -6.83 -1.66
C GLN A 57 -4.81 -6.45 -0.60
N ASP A 58 -4.54 -6.82 0.66
CA ASP A 58 -5.41 -6.48 1.79
C ASP A 58 -5.43 -4.96 2.03
N ALA A 59 -4.25 -4.33 2.04
CA ALA A 59 -4.09 -2.89 2.14
C ALA A 59 -4.80 -2.15 0.99
N TRP A 60 -4.68 -2.66 -0.24
CA TRP A 60 -5.33 -2.06 -1.41
C TRP A 60 -6.86 -2.11 -1.33
N THR A 61 -7.41 -3.21 -0.81
CA THR A 61 -8.86 -3.36 -0.60
C THR A 61 -9.37 -2.33 0.40
N ARG A 62 -8.68 -2.14 1.53
CA ARG A 62 -9.00 -1.10 2.52
C ARG A 62 -8.91 0.31 1.92
N TYR A 63 -7.85 0.59 1.15
CA TYR A 63 -7.67 1.86 0.46
C TYR A 63 -8.82 2.19 -0.51
N LYS A 64 -9.25 1.21 -1.32
CA LYS A 64 -10.38 1.39 -2.24
C LYS A 64 -11.68 1.67 -1.49
N ASN A 65 -11.95 0.93 -0.42
CA ASN A 65 -13.18 1.11 0.36
C ASN A 65 -13.24 2.52 0.98
N ARG A 66 -12.12 3.01 1.52
CA ARG A 66 -12.01 4.39 2.00
C ARG A 66 -12.29 5.42 0.90
N ASN A 67 -11.80 5.20 -0.32
CA ASN A 67 -12.01 6.16 -1.41
C ASN A 67 -13.41 6.08 -2.03
N LYS A 68 -14.09 4.91 -1.96
CA LYS A 68 -15.50 4.79 -2.35
C LYS A 68 -16.41 5.62 -1.43
N HIS A 69 -16.21 5.55 -0.11
CA HIS A 69 -16.99 6.35 0.85
C HIS A 69 -16.63 7.83 0.90
N LYS A 70 -15.59 8.28 0.16
CA LYS A 70 -15.26 9.70 -0.01
C LYS A 70 -15.90 10.34 -1.25
N GLY A 71 -16.70 9.58 -1.99
CA GLY A 71 -17.49 10.08 -3.14
C GLY A 71 -18.96 10.39 -2.81
N GLU A 72 -19.34 10.42 -1.53
CA GLU A 72 -20.70 10.70 -1.06
C GLU A 72 -20.80 12.00 -0.22
N ILE A 73 -19.95 13.00 -0.49
CA ILE A 73 -20.08 14.35 0.07
C ILE A 73 -19.83 15.39 -1.02
#